data_AF-A0A7W9ZR94-F1
#
_entry.id   AF-A0A7W9ZR94-F1
#
_cell.length_a   1.000
_cell.length_b   1.000
_cell.length_c   1.000
_cell.angle_alpha   90.00
_cell.angle_beta   90.00
_cell.angle_gamma   90.00
#
_symmetry.space_group_name_H-M   'P 1'
#
loop_
_entity.id
_entity.type
_entity.pdbx_description
1 polymer ?
#
loop_
_entity_poly.entity_id
_entity_poly.type
_entity_poly.pdbx_seq_one_letter_code
_entity_poly.pdbx_strand_id
1 'polypeptide(L)' 'MVALKRVIGLIVDNDGPLPAELKDHELTGDWKDHRECHIGGDFLLIYTVDEKKNLVVFVAAGTHAELFE' A
#
# COMPACT_ATOMS: atom_id res chain seq x y z
N MET A 1 14.03 -3.09 4.44
CA MET A 1 14.07 -3.03 2.94
C MET A 1 13.55 -4.31 2.26
N VAL A 2 13.89 -5.53 2.71
CA VAL A 2 13.46 -6.78 2.03
C VAL A 2 11.92 -6.93 2.00
N ALA A 3 11.25 -6.68 3.13
CA ALA A 3 9.78 -6.80 3.22
C ALA A 3 9.05 -5.84 2.26
N LEU A 4 9.43 -4.56 2.26
CA LEU A 4 8.82 -3.56 1.37
C LEU A 4 8.92 -3.95 -0.11
N LYS A 5 10.11 -4.36 -0.56
CA LYS A 5 10.32 -4.80 -1.95
C LYS A 5 9.44 -6.01 -2.31
N ARG A 6 9.28 -6.95 -1.37
CA ARG A 6 8.40 -8.11 -1.57
C ARG A 6 6.94 -7.69 -1.73
N VAL A 7 6.44 -6.79 -0.88
CA VAL A 7 5.05 -6.31 -0.97
C VAL A 7 4.81 -5.54 -2.26
N ILE A 8 5.74 -4.67 -2.66
CA ILE A 8 5.68 -4.00 -3.98
C ILE A 8 5.58 -5.02 -5.12
N GLY A 9 6.39 -6.09 -5.08
CA GLY A 9 6.31 -7.18 -6.04
C GLY A 9 4.93 -7.81 -6.10
N LEU A 10 4.36 -8.18 -4.95
CA LEU A 10 3.00 -8.76 -4.88
C LEU A 10 1.94 -7.84 -5.50
N ILE A 11 2.03 -6.53 -5.26
CA ILE A 11 1.10 -5.54 -5.83
C ILE A 11 1.27 -5.43 -7.36
N VAL A 12 2.52 -5.44 -7.84
CA VAL A 12 2.84 -5.33 -9.27
C VAL A 12 2.45 -6.60 -10.04
N ASP A 13 2.71 -7.77 -9.47
CA ASP A 13 2.41 -9.06 -10.09
C ASP A 13 0.90 -9.27 -10.22
N ASN A 14 0.11 -8.75 -9.25
CA ASN A 14 -1.36 -8.77 -9.27
C ASN A 14 -1.97 -10.17 -9.51
N ASP A 15 -1.31 -11.21 -9.02
CA ASP A 15 -1.71 -12.62 -9.16
C ASP A 15 -2.86 -13.04 -8.23
N GLY A 16 -3.42 -12.11 -7.46
CA GLY A 16 -4.50 -12.37 -6.51
C GLY A 16 -4.54 -11.35 -5.36
N PRO A 17 -5.45 -11.55 -4.40
CA PRO A 17 -5.54 -10.68 -3.24
C PRO A 17 -4.24 -10.71 -2.42
N LEU A 18 -3.89 -9.56 -1.85
CA LEU A 18 -2.76 -9.47 -0.93
C LEU A 18 -2.99 -10.36 0.31
N PRO A 19 -1.92 -10.90 0.92
CA PRO A 19 -2.03 -11.61 2.18
C PRO A 19 -2.72 -10.77 3.26
N ALA A 20 -3.64 -11.38 4.01
CA ALA A 20 -4.46 -10.69 5.01
C ALA A 20 -3.63 -10.02 6.12
N GLU A 21 -2.41 -10.51 6.37
CA GLU A 21 -1.48 -9.95 7.35
C GLU A 21 -0.99 -8.54 6.97
N LEU A 22 -1.01 -8.20 5.68
CA LEU A 22 -0.69 -6.86 5.20
C LEU A 22 -1.82 -5.86 5.45
N LYS A 23 -3.01 -6.33 5.86
CA LYS A 23 -4.17 -5.48 6.21
C LYS A 23 -4.46 -4.41 5.15
N ASP A 24 -4.40 -4.77 3.88
CA ASP A 24 -4.70 -3.84 2.79
C ASP A 24 -6.15 -3.32 2.89
N HIS A 25 -6.31 -2.00 2.89
CA HIS A 25 -7.62 -1.35 2.89
C HIS A 25 -7.60 0.02 2.23
N GLU A 26 -8.78 0.52 1.85
CA GLU A 26 -8.96 1.88 1.38
C GLU A 26 -8.81 2.87 2.54
N LEU A 27 -8.16 4.00 2.28
CA LEU A 27 -8.13 5.12 3.20
C LEU A 27 -9.41 5.97 3.06
N THR A 28 -9.61 6.89 4.01
CA THR A 28 -10.79 7.77 4.03
C THR A 28 -10.36 9.24 4.12
N GLY A 29 -11.32 10.17 4.05
CA GLY A 29 -11.05 11.60 4.12
C GLY A 29 -10.26 12.12 2.92
N ASP A 30 -9.21 12.90 3.16
CA ASP A 30 -8.34 13.45 2.11
C ASP A 30 -7.60 12.37 1.30
N TRP A 31 -7.51 11.17 1.86
CA TRP A 31 -6.87 10.01 1.24
C TRP A 31 -7.87 9.01 0.64
N LYS A 32 -9.15 9.36 0.46
CA LYS A 32 -10.23 8.45 0.02
C LYS A 32 -9.98 7.62 -1.26
N ASP A 33 -9.08 8.06 -2.12
CA ASP A 33 -8.74 7.38 -3.38
C ASP A 33 -7.42 6.58 -3.28
N HIS A 34 -6.90 6.41 -2.06
CA HIS A 34 -5.67 5.69 -1.76
C HIS A 34 -5.96 4.42 -0.96
N ARG A 35 -5.01 3.50 -1.03
CA ARG A 35 -4.93 2.30 -0.22
C ARG A 35 -3.73 2.36 0.70
N GLU A 36 -3.84 1.69 1.82
CA GLU A 36 -2.75 1.48 2.77
C GLU A 36 -2.59 -0.01 3.05
N CYS A 37 -1.35 -0.47 3.19
CA CYS A 37 -1.06 -1.77 3.77
C CYS A 37 0.13 -1.70 4.74
N HIS A 38 0.12 -2.60 5.72
CA HIS A 38 1.17 -2.78 6.72
C HIS A 38 2.29 -3.66 6.15
N ILE A 39 3.50 -3.11 6.08
CA ILE A 39 4.70 -3.85 5.71
C ILE A 39 5.27 -4.63 6.91
N GLY A 40 5.02 -4.11 8.12
CA GLY A 40 5.37 -4.76 9.38
C GLY A 40 5.46 -3.76 10.53
N GLY A 41 4.92 -4.15 11.70
CA GLY A 41 4.83 -3.25 12.85
C GLY A 41 4.04 -1.99 12.50
N ASP A 42 4.67 -0.84 12.74
CA ASP A 42 4.12 0.50 12.48
C ASP A 42 4.44 1.04 11.08
N PHE A 43 5.12 0.27 10.22
CA PHE A 43 5.57 0.74 8.91
C PHE A 43 4.56 0.41 7.81
N LEU A 44 4.13 1.45 7.09
CA LEU A 44 3.04 1.44 6.12
C LEU A 44 3.52 1.73 4.70
N LEU A 45 2.72 1.34 3.72
CA LEU A 45 2.83 1.72 2.32
C LEU A 45 1.49 2.27 1.84
N ILE A 46 1.49 3.51 1.34
CA ILE A 46 0.34 4.16 0.70
C ILE A 46 0.51 4.08 -0.81
N TYR A 47 -0.54 3.65 -1.51
CA TYR A 47 -0.54 3.52 -2.96
C TYR A 47 -1.92 3.73 -3.58
N THR A 48 -1.97 3.95 -4.89
CA THR A 48 -3.21 4.00 -5.68
C THR A 48 -3.16 2.98 -6.81
N VAL A 49 -4.32 2.52 -7.24
CA VAL A 49 -4.49 1.57 -8.36
C VAL A 49 -5.49 2.14 -9.35
N ASP A 50 -5.10 2.19 -10.63
CA ASP A 50 -5.98 2.48 -11.76
C ASP A 50 -6.01 1.24 -12.67
N GLU A 51 -7.00 0.37 -12.44
CA GLU A 51 -7.18 -0.88 -13.19
C GLU A 51 -7.39 -0.62 -14.69
N LYS A 52 -8.06 0.48 -15.06
CA LYS A 52 -8.33 0.81 -16.46
C LYS A 52 -7.05 1.16 -17.21
N LYS A 53 -6.09 1.78 -16.51
CA LYS A 53 -4.78 2.13 -17.06
C LYS A 53 -3.70 1.09 -16.79
N ASN A 54 -4.02 0.01 -16.07
CA ASN A 54 -3.05 -0.97 -15.56
C ASN A 54 -1.85 -0.29 -14.86
N LEU A 55 -2.17 0.66 -13.98
CA LEU A 55 -1.20 1.53 -13.31
C LEU A 55 -1.32 1.39 -11.79
N VAL A 56 -0.17 1.24 -11.13
CA VAL A 56 -0.01 1.42 -9.69
C VAL A 56 0.92 2.61 -9.43
N VAL A 57 0.56 3.46 -8.46
CA VAL A 57 1.42 4.55 -8.00
C VAL A 57 1.70 4.34 -6.52
N PHE A 58 2.97 4.11 -6.18
CA PHE A 58 3.43 4.10 -4.78
C PHE A 58 3.68 5.53 -4.32
N VAL A 59 2.86 6.00 -3.38
CA VAL A 59 2.81 7.42 -3.01
C VAL A 59 3.79 7.73 -1.89
N ALA A 60 3.77 6.94 -0.81
CA ALA A 60 4.64 7.14 0.34
C ALA A 60 4.80 5.85 1.14
N ALA A 61 5.89 5.75 1.90
CA ALA A 61 6.10 4.68 2.88
C ALA A 61 6.82 5.24 4.11
N GLY A 62 6.33 4.87 5.29
CA GLY A 62 6.73 5.48 6.55
C GLY A 62 5.95 4.91 7.72
N THR A 63 6.22 5.42 8.91
CA THR A 63 5.42 5.20 10.12
C THR A 63 4.10 5.99 10.05
N HIS A 64 3.13 5.68 10.93
CA HIS A 64 1.89 6.46 10.98
C HIS A 64 2.16 7.95 11.23
N ALA A 65 3.08 8.27 12.13
CA ALA A 65 3.45 9.65 12.44
C ALA A 65 4.06 10.37 11.23
N GLU A 66 4.88 9.70 10.42
CA GLU A 66 5.48 10.29 9.22
C GLU A 66 4.46 10.53 8.09
N LEU A 67 3.35 9.79 8.07
CA LEU A 67 2.38 9.81 6.97
C LEU A 67 1.11 10.60 7.27
N PHE A 68 0.74 10.76 8.55
CA PHE A 68 -0.55 11.31 8.96
C PHE A 68 -0.49 12.42 10.03
N GLU A 69 0.70 12.78 10.53
CA GLU A 69 0.90 13.98 11.39
C GLU A 69 1.44 15.20 10.63
#